data_AF-A0A9P6DR64-F1
#
_entry.id   AF-A0A9P6DR64-F1
#
_cell.length_a   1.000
_cell.length_b   1.000
_cell.length_c   1.000
_cell.angle_alpha   90.00
_cell.angle_beta   90.00
_cell.angle_gamma   90.00
#
_symmetry.space_group_name_H-M   'P 1'
#
loop_
_entity.id
_entity.type
_entity.pdbx_description
1 polymer ?
#
loop_
_entity_poly.entity_id
_entity_poly.type
_entity_poly.pdbx_seq_one_letter_code
_entity_poly.pdbx_strand_id
1 'polypeptide(L)'
;MESRLLILAAIVLPIGLYFWTIYTQQALGVPGITAVLLNWKRLDNNVRIVAELCKLDTIAQIRIWNNNPSLQLHFRDFASTGCPEQKIWIHNSPQNVLFLARYIACASSYTRHCFIQDDDYLVRAPVIQALYLYLQEATNSEQPIHLLAPDAHLSTALLSISTSRIHTSFAWLGYGTIVARSHVRSFLTLLHHPLLDMKMDERHMADNYFSVLGNRISTIWIDQGEPLHHNDAFTVGTEGDHRNWLFAQKALDRLITVLDEPNLRTFGPYTDRSLSLRSSSIITRAPCLRDSCVVETNILLLPNGTPPHNMSEEDARRLNFRETFLYHSAVLGSEGIERYVRHSLSALVDGDYETSFRSPKGE
;
A
#
# COMPACT_ATOMS: atom_id res chain seq x y z
N MET A 1 20.89 22.29 11.12
CA MET A 1 20.09 23.51 11.38
C MET A 1 19.03 23.55 10.30
N GLU A 2 17.88 22.96 10.59
CA GLU A 2 16.75 22.76 9.66
C GLU A 2 16.00 24.07 9.49
N SER A 3 15.75 24.47 8.23
CA SER A 3 14.75 25.49 7.93
C SER A 3 13.42 24.77 7.70
N ARG A 4 12.54 24.79 8.71
CA ARG A 4 11.15 24.35 8.59
C ARG A 4 10.34 25.54 8.07
N LEU A 5 9.73 25.42 6.89
CA LEU A 5 8.65 26.31 6.50
C LEU A 5 7.34 25.60 6.85
N LEU A 6 6.78 25.92 8.01
CA LEU A 6 5.47 25.43 8.42
C LEU A 6 4.42 26.41 7.87
N ILE A 7 3.76 26.07 6.76
CA ILE A 7 2.59 26.83 6.29
C ILE A 7 1.35 26.23 6.95
N LEU A 8 0.94 26.82 8.07
CA LEU A 8 -0.37 26.59 8.67
C LEU A 8 -1.41 27.42 7.92
N ALA A 9 -2.13 26.79 6.98
CA ALA A 9 -3.37 27.37 6.46
C ALA A 9 -4.52 26.94 7.40
N ALA A 10 -4.95 27.83 8.28
CA ALA A 10 -6.16 27.61 9.08
C ALA A 10 -7.37 28.16 8.30
N ILE A 11 -8.32 27.30 7.93
CA ILE A 11 -9.65 27.75 7.52
C ILE A 11 -10.55 27.57 8.75
N VAL A 12 -10.99 28.70 9.33
CA VAL A 12 -12.04 28.69 10.36
C VAL A 12 -13.38 28.56 9.65
N LEU A 13 -13.87 27.33 9.52
CA LEU A 13 -15.29 27.06 9.26
C LEU A 13 -16.05 27.03 10.60
N PRO A 14 -17.38 27.27 10.63
CA PRO A 14 -18.14 27.47 11.87
C PRO A 14 -18.21 26.27 12.83
N ILE A 15 -17.53 25.15 12.55
CA ILE A 15 -17.74 23.86 13.25
C ILE A 15 -16.42 23.24 13.78
N GLY A 16 -15.25 23.85 13.58
CA GLY A 16 -14.02 23.35 14.22
C GLY A 16 -12.72 23.92 13.66
N LEU A 17 -11.64 23.78 14.44
CA LEU A 17 -10.28 24.05 13.99
C LEU A 17 -9.79 22.86 13.14
N TYR A 18 -9.63 23.07 11.84
CA TYR A 18 -9.00 22.13 10.92
C TYR A 18 -7.55 22.54 10.69
N PHE A 19 -6.61 21.62 10.87
CA PHE A 19 -5.18 21.86 10.68
C PHE A 19 -4.71 21.15 9.41
N TRP A 20 -4.13 21.90 8.48
CA TRP A 20 -3.35 21.37 7.37
C TRP A 20 -1.87 21.60 7.69
N THR A 21 -1.05 20.57 7.56
CA THR A 21 0.41 20.71 7.66
C THR A 21 1.04 20.24 6.35
N ILE A 22 1.84 21.10 5.73
CA ILE A 22 2.67 20.78 4.57
C ILE A 22 4.12 20.71 5.06
N TYR A 23 4.79 19.58 4.81
CA TYR A 23 6.21 19.39 5.14
C TYR A 23 7.05 19.40 3.87
N THR A 24 8.09 20.22 3.79
CA THR A 24 9.12 20.14 2.74
C THR A 24 10.46 19.83 3.37
N GLN A 25 11.13 18.74 2.97
CA GLN A 25 12.46 18.41 3.46
C GLN A 25 13.44 18.04 2.33
N GLN A 26 14.70 18.44 2.50
CA GLN A 26 15.82 17.95 1.71
C GLN A 26 16.44 16.73 2.40
N ALA A 27 16.44 15.58 1.73
CA ALA A 27 17.06 14.36 2.25
C ALA A 27 18.59 14.48 2.25
N LEU A 28 19.23 14.33 3.40
CA LEU A 28 20.68 14.14 3.50
C LEU A 28 21.06 12.72 3.08
N GLY A 29 21.37 12.54 1.79
CA GLY A 29 22.57 11.87 1.29
C GLY A 29 22.84 10.37 1.49
N VAL A 30 22.02 9.58 2.20
CA VAL A 30 22.24 8.11 2.27
C VAL A 30 21.10 7.34 1.59
N PRO A 31 21.38 6.65 0.46
CA PRO A 31 20.42 5.76 -0.18
C PRO A 31 19.98 4.66 0.80
N GLY A 32 18.69 4.60 1.10
CA GLY A 32 18.15 3.74 2.17
C GLY A 32 17.09 2.73 1.72
N ILE A 33 16.71 2.74 0.44
CA ILE A 33 15.61 1.95 -0.12
C ILE A 33 16.10 1.03 -1.24
N THR A 34 15.61 -0.21 -1.25
CA THR A 34 15.63 -1.06 -2.43
C THR A 34 14.29 -0.98 -3.13
N ALA A 35 14.25 -0.51 -4.37
CA ALA A 35 13.05 -0.65 -5.19
C ALA A 35 12.91 -2.10 -5.68
N VAL A 36 11.71 -2.64 -5.66
CA VAL A 36 11.40 -4.02 -6.08
C VAL A 36 10.31 -3.95 -7.15
N LEU A 37 10.62 -4.49 -8.32
CA LEU A 37 9.73 -4.55 -9.47
C LEU A 37 9.54 -6.00 -9.90
N LEU A 38 8.33 -6.33 -10.34
CA LEU A 38 8.05 -7.58 -11.02
C LEU A 38 7.96 -7.35 -12.52
N ASN A 39 8.61 -8.21 -13.28
CA ASN A 39 8.41 -8.29 -14.73
C ASN A 39 7.68 -9.59 -15.07
N TRP A 40 6.65 -9.49 -15.90
CA TRP A 40 6.12 -10.65 -16.64
C TRP A 40 5.93 -10.29 -18.11
N LYS A 41 4.88 -9.52 -18.43
CA LYS A 41 4.47 -9.25 -19.81
C LYS A 41 4.87 -7.86 -20.31
N ARG A 42 5.09 -6.90 -19.41
CA ARG A 42 5.22 -5.48 -19.76
C ARG A 42 6.62 -4.96 -19.43
N LEU A 43 7.61 -5.48 -20.15
CA LEU A 43 9.01 -5.07 -19.97
C LEU A 43 9.19 -3.56 -20.22
N ASP A 44 8.51 -3.00 -21.22
CA ASP A 44 8.61 -1.58 -21.55
C ASP A 44 8.18 -0.67 -20.39
N ASN A 45 7.11 -1.06 -19.67
CA ASN A 45 6.69 -0.35 -18.47
C ASN A 45 7.75 -0.46 -17.36
N ASN A 46 8.34 -1.65 -17.15
CA ASN A 46 9.47 -1.84 -16.23
C ASN A 46 10.65 -0.93 -16.59
N VAL A 47 11.03 -0.84 -17.87
CA VAL A 47 12.12 0.04 -18.34
C VAL A 47 11.82 1.50 -18.01
N ARG A 48 10.60 1.98 -18.29
CA ARG A 48 10.17 3.35 -17.94
C ARG A 48 10.24 3.60 -16.43
N ILE A 49 9.73 2.66 -15.64
CA ILE A 49 9.73 2.75 -14.18
C ILE A 49 11.17 2.78 -13.63
N VAL A 50 12.07 1.93 -14.14
CA VAL A 50 13.49 1.92 -13.76
C VAL A 50 14.15 3.27 -14.08
N ALA A 51 13.84 3.87 -15.22
CA ALA A 51 14.37 5.20 -15.58
C ALA A 51 13.96 6.27 -14.57
N GLU A 52 12.72 6.26 -14.07
CA GLU A 52 12.28 7.21 -13.03
C GLU A 52 12.92 6.93 -11.66
N LEU A 53 12.95 5.66 -11.24
CA LEU A 53 13.56 5.27 -9.97
C LEU A 53 15.07 5.54 -9.93
N CYS A 54 15.75 5.46 -11.06
CA CYS A 54 17.19 5.62 -11.09
C CYS A 54 17.64 7.05 -10.76
N LYS A 55 16.80 8.05 -11.08
CA LYS A 55 17.03 9.48 -10.78
C LYS A 55 16.99 9.79 -9.28
N LEU A 56 16.54 8.85 -8.46
CA LEU A 56 16.39 9.03 -7.01
C LEU A 56 17.66 8.59 -6.27
N ASP A 57 18.27 9.52 -5.53
CA ASP A 57 19.38 9.24 -4.61
C ASP A 57 18.93 8.40 -3.41
N THR A 58 17.66 8.48 -3.03
CA THR A 58 17.07 7.65 -1.97
C THR A 58 17.07 6.15 -2.31
N ILE A 59 16.99 5.81 -3.61
CA ILE A 59 17.00 4.43 -4.07
C ILE A 59 18.45 3.95 -4.16
N ALA A 60 18.82 3.00 -3.31
CA ALA A 60 20.15 2.40 -3.28
C ALA A 60 20.32 1.31 -4.36
N GLN A 61 19.26 0.55 -4.61
CA GLN A 61 19.23 -0.56 -5.55
C GLN A 61 17.82 -0.72 -6.14
N ILE A 62 17.75 -1.20 -7.38
CA ILE A 62 16.52 -1.61 -8.05
C ILE A 62 16.63 -3.12 -8.32
N ARG A 63 15.75 -3.91 -7.72
CA ARG A 63 15.67 -5.36 -7.90
C ARG A 63 14.50 -5.70 -8.79
N ILE A 64 14.80 -6.31 -9.92
CA ILE A 64 13.84 -6.71 -10.94
C ILE A 64 13.72 -8.23 -10.87
N TRP A 65 12.55 -8.70 -10.44
CA TRP A 65 12.24 -10.12 -10.45
C TRP A 65 11.45 -10.46 -11.71
N ASN A 66 12.08 -11.19 -12.61
CA ASN A 66 11.46 -11.64 -13.84
C ASN A 66 10.71 -12.96 -13.61
N ASN A 67 9.39 -12.88 -13.59
CA ASN A 67 8.44 -13.98 -13.51
C ASN A 67 8.12 -14.60 -14.89
N ASN A 68 8.71 -14.14 -15.98
CA ASN A 68 8.51 -14.73 -17.30
C ASN A 68 9.61 -15.75 -17.62
N PRO A 69 9.37 -17.07 -17.48
CA PRO A 69 10.40 -18.08 -17.71
C PRO A 69 10.79 -18.21 -19.20
N SER A 70 9.96 -17.70 -20.12
CA SER A 70 10.24 -17.70 -21.56
C SER A 70 11.13 -16.54 -21.99
N LEU A 71 11.45 -15.62 -21.09
CA LEU A 71 12.29 -14.45 -21.35
C LEU A 71 13.45 -14.42 -20.36
N GLN A 72 14.66 -14.20 -20.84
CA GLN A 72 15.83 -13.97 -20.00
C GLN A 72 16.20 -12.50 -20.06
N LEU A 73 16.05 -11.80 -18.94
CA LEU A 73 16.44 -10.40 -18.82
C LEU A 73 17.93 -10.26 -18.50
N HIS A 74 18.54 -9.22 -19.04
CA HIS A 74 19.92 -8.83 -18.86
C HIS A 74 20.00 -7.31 -18.63
N PHE A 75 21.13 -6.82 -18.10
CA PHE A 75 21.33 -5.39 -17.87
C PHE A 75 21.13 -4.55 -19.15
N ARG A 76 21.55 -5.07 -20.31
CA ARG A 76 21.39 -4.40 -21.62
C ARG A 76 19.94 -4.04 -21.95
N ASP A 77 18.96 -4.77 -21.44
CA ASP A 77 17.54 -4.51 -21.66
C ASP A 77 17.09 -3.21 -20.95
N PHE A 78 17.89 -2.73 -20.00
CA PHE A 78 17.70 -1.48 -19.25
C PHE A 78 18.74 -0.41 -19.60
N ALA A 79 19.57 -0.61 -20.63
CA ALA A 79 20.64 0.34 -20.97
C ALA A 79 20.11 1.75 -21.32
N SER A 80 18.92 1.84 -21.91
CA SER A 80 18.25 3.11 -22.25
C SER A 80 17.82 3.94 -21.04
N THR A 81 17.78 3.34 -19.84
CA THR A 81 17.37 4.05 -18.61
C THR A 81 18.45 5.00 -18.09
N GLY A 82 19.69 4.89 -18.59
CA GLY A 82 20.84 5.63 -18.05
C GLY A 82 21.26 5.15 -16.66
N CYS A 83 20.68 4.07 -16.15
CA CYS A 83 20.95 3.60 -14.81
C CYS A 83 22.28 2.83 -14.73
N PRO A 84 23.11 3.07 -13.71
CA PRO A 84 24.36 2.33 -13.55
C PRO A 84 24.08 0.83 -13.30
N GLU A 85 24.90 -0.04 -13.90
CA GLU A 85 24.77 -1.50 -13.78
C GLU A 85 24.76 -1.96 -12.32
N GLN A 86 25.62 -1.38 -11.47
CA GLN A 86 25.67 -1.71 -10.06
C GLN A 86 24.38 -1.39 -9.27
N LYS A 87 23.51 -0.52 -9.80
CA LYS A 87 22.23 -0.16 -9.16
C LYS A 87 21.11 -1.12 -9.56
N ILE A 88 21.25 -1.89 -10.63
CA ILE A 88 20.24 -2.83 -11.13
C ILE A 88 20.63 -4.26 -10.78
N TRP A 89 19.70 -5.00 -10.17
CA TRP A 89 19.86 -6.42 -9.91
C TRP A 89 18.68 -7.20 -10.50
N ILE A 90 18.97 -8.19 -11.34
CA ILE A 90 17.97 -8.96 -12.08
C ILE A 90 17.97 -10.40 -11.58
N HIS A 91 16.78 -10.94 -11.30
CA HIS A 91 16.56 -12.37 -11.07
C HIS A 91 15.63 -12.94 -12.12
N ASN A 92 16.16 -13.83 -12.97
CA ASN A 92 15.36 -14.61 -13.90
C ASN A 92 14.83 -15.86 -13.19
N SER A 93 13.55 -15.84 -12.84
CA SER A 93 12.90 -16.96 -12.17
C SER A 93 12.62 -18.09 -13.17
N PRO A 94 12.87 -19.37 -12.82
CA PRO A 94 12.57 -20.50 -13.71
C PRO A 94 11.07 -20.76 -13.87
N GLN A 95 10.23 -20.12 -13.05
CA GLN A 95 8.78 -20.22 -13.10
C GLN A 95 8.15 -18.91 -12.64
N ASN A 96 6.89 -18.71 -12.99
CA ASN A 96 6.13 -17.59 -12.45
C ASN A 96 5.66 -17.89 -11.02
N VAL A 97 6.20 -17.18 -10.03
CA VAL A 97 5.79 -17.29 -8.61
C VAL A 97 4.82 -16.18 -8.17
N LEU A 98 4.20 -15.51 -9.14
CA LEU A 98 3.22 -14.42 -8.96
C LEU A 98 3.72 -13.37 -7.98
N PHE A 99 2.90 -13.02 -6.99
CA PHE A 99 3.12 -11.92 -6.07
C PHE A 99 4.17 -12.25 -5.00
N LEU A 100 4.40 -13.53 -4.69
CA LEU A 100 5.40 -13.93 -3.70
C LEU A 100 6.82 -13.40 -4.02
N ALA A 101 7.13 -13.26 -5.31
CA ALA A 101 8.38 -12.73 -5.82
C ALA A 101 8.83 -11.42 -5.15
N ARG A 102 7.90 -10.46 -4.99
CA ARG A 102 8.24 -9.12 -4.47
C ARG A 102 8.69 -9.17 -3.00
N TYR A 103 8.11 -10.09 -2.23
CA TYR A 103 8.48 -10.32 -0.84
C TYR A 103 9.83 -11.02 -0.72
N ILE A 104 10.10 -12.02 -1.56
CA ILE A 104 11.42 -12.70 -1.59
C ILE A 104 12.53 -11.70 -1.98
N ALA A 105 12.28 -10.89 -3.01
CA ALA A 105 13.21 -9.85 -3.46
C ALA A 105 13.47 -8.80 -2.36
N CYS A 106 12.42 -8.35 -1.66
CA CYS A 106 12.60 -7.42 -0.55
C CYS A 106 13.35 -8.07 0.63
N ALA A 107 12.95 -9.26 1.08
CA ALA A 107 13.56 -9.96 2.21
C ALA A 107 15.06 -10.23 2.04
N SER A 108 15.49 -10.46 0.80
CA SER A 108 16.89 -10.72 0.44
C SER A 108 17.68 -9.45 0.08
N SER A 109 17.05 -8.26 0.10
CA SER A 109 17.75 -6.99 -0.16
C SER A 109 18.66 -6.62 1.01
N TYR A 110 19.63 -5.71 0.81
CA TYR A 110 20.53 -5.28 1.88
C TYR A 110 20.04 -4.04 2.64
N THR A 111 19.15 -3.24 2.04
CA THR A 111 18.62 -2.01 2.65
C THR A 111 17.63 -2.30 3.77
N ARG A 112 17.38 -1.29 4.62
CA ARG A 112 16.40 -1.39 5.71
C ARG A 112 14.96 -1.44 5.19
N HIS A 113 14.66 -0.66 4.16
CA HIS A 113 13.34 -0.55 3.58
C HIS A 113 13.34 -0.99 2.11
N CYS A 114 12.18 -1.43 1.65
CA CYS A 114 11.89 -1.70 0.26
C CYS A 114 10.75 -0.81 -0.21
N PHE A 115 10.80 -0.38 -1.46
CA PHE A 115 9.67 0.21 -2.16
C PHE A 115 9.22 -0.76 -3.25
N ILE A 116 7.97 -1.19 -3.21
CA ILE A 116 7.39 -2.21 -4.08
C ILE A 116 6.34 -1.52 -4.95
N GLN A 117 6.32 -1.77 -6.26
CA GLN A 117 5.22 -1.36 -7.14
C GLN A 117 5.04 -2.34 -8.30
N ASP A 118 3.85 -2.32 -8.90
CA ASP A 118 3.52 -3.08 -10.10
C ASP A 118 4.03 -2.38 -11.37
N ASP A 119 3.95 -3.09 -12.50
CA ASP A 119 4.37 -2.63 -13.82
C ASP A 119 3.24 -1.95 -14.61
N ASP A 120 2.10 -1.62 -14.00
CA ASP A 120 1.01 -0.83 -14.60
C ASP A 120 0.71 0.48 -13.89
N TYR A 121 1.55 0.88 -12.95
CA TYR A 121 1.38 2.13 -12.24
C TYR A 121 2.74 2.81 -12.04
N LEU A 122 2.83 4.09 -12.40
CA LEU A 122 4.03 4.87 -12.21
C LEU A 122 3.89 5.78 -10.98
N VAL A 123 4.60 5.43 -9.91
CA VAL A 123 4.75 6.32 -8.76
C VAL A 123 5.85 7.33 -9.05
N ARG A 124 5.52 8.61 -8.85
CA ARG A 124 6.42 9.72 -9.19
C ARG A 124 7.53 9.89 -8.15
N ALA A 125 8.67 10.37 -8.62
CA ALA A 125 9.86 10.58 -7.80
C ALA A 125 9.60 11.39 -6.49
N PRO A 126 8.89 12.55 -6.50
CA PRO A 126 8.62 13.30 -5.28
C PRO A 126 7.80 12.53 -4.25
N VAL A 127 6.88 11.66 -4.69
CA VAL A 127 6.06 10.83 -3.81
C VAL A 127 6.93 9.82 -3.05
N ILE A 128 7.85 9.15 -3.76
CA ILE A 128 8.78 8.18 -3.16
C ILE A 128 9.72 8.87 -2.15
N GLN A 129 10.18 10.09 -2.48
CA GLN A 129 10.97 10.89 -1.55
C GLN A 129 10.18 11.27 -0.30
N ALA A 130 8.93 11.70 -0.44
CA ALA A 130 8.05 12.04 0.68
C ALA A 130 7.82 10.84 1.61
N LEU A 131 7.58 9.64 1.05
CA LEU A 131 7.48 8.40 1.81
C LEU A 131 8.76 8.11 2.60
N TYR A 132 9.93 8.28 1.97
CA TYR A 132 11.20 8.03 2.64
C TYR A 132 11.46 9.00 3.79
N LEU A 133 11.24 10.30 3.56
CA LEU A 133 11.39 11.34 4.57
C LEU A 133 10.50 11.06 5.78
N TYR A 134 9.22 10.72 5.53
CA TYR A 134 8.29 10.33 6.57
C TYR A 134 8.79 9.15 7.41
N LEU A 135 9.39 8.13 6.79
CA LEU A 135 9.97 7.00 7.53
C LEU A 135 11.22 7.37 8.34
N GLN A 136 12.01 8.34 7.89
CA GLN A 136 13.16 8.82 8.68
C GLN A 136 12.71 9.56 9.94
N GLU A 137 11.63 10.32 9.85
CA GLU A 137 11.06 11.06 10.97
C GLU A 137 10.29 10.19 11.96
N ALA A 138 9.55 9.20 11.44
CA ALA A 138 8.77 8.25 12.22
C ALA A 138 9.71 7.24 12.90
N THR A 139 10.50 7.74 13.86
CA THR A 139 11.39 6.94 14.72
C THR A 139 10.62 5.73 15.25
N ASN A 140 11.00 4.54 14.75
CA ASN A 140 10.47 3.22 15.11
C ASN A 140 9.16 2.76 14.42
N SER A 141 8.66 3.43 13.38
CA SER A 141 7.56 2.85 12.59
C SER A 141 8.10 1.85 11.57
N GLU A 142 7.95 0.55 11.86
CA GLU A 142 8.17 -0.53 10.87
C GLU A 142 6.90 -0.86 10.06
N GLN A 143 5.88 0.01 10.17
CA GLN A 143 4.58 -0.18 9.53
C GLN A 143 4.69 0.02 8.02
N PRO A 144 4.10 -0.86 7.20
CA PRO A 144 3.93 -0.59 5.78
C PRO A 144 3.10 0.67 5.54
N ILE A 145 3.48 1.45 4.53
CA ILE A 145 2.66 2.54 4.01
C ILE A 145 2.31 2.17 2.57
N HIS A 146 1.01 2.08 2.31
CA HIS A 146 0.45 1.78 0.99
C HIS A 146 0.06 3.09 0.31
N LEU A 147 0.56 3.33 -0.89
CA LEU A 147 -0.05 4.30 -1.80
C LEU A 147 -1.24 3.63 -2.45
N LEU A 148 -2.38 4.32 -2.58
CA LEU A 148 -3.54 3.84 -3.32
C LEU A 148 -4.15 4.98 -4.13
N ALA A 149 -4.60 4.67 -5.34
CA ALA A 149 -5.52 5.56 -6.07
C ALA A 149 -6.83 5.75 -5.29
N PRO A 150 -7.60 6.83 -5.53
CA PRO A 150 -8.80 7.13 -4.74
C PRO A 150 -9.84 6.00 -4.65
N ASP A 151 -10.08 5.28 -5.74
CA ASP A 151 -11.00 4.14 -5.84
C ASP A 151 -10.50 2.92 -5.05
N ALA A 152 -9.20 2.64 -5.12
CA ALA A 152 -8.57 1.57 -4.35
C ALA A 152 -8.52 1.90 -2.85
N HIS A 153 -8.29 3.17 -2.50
CA HIS A 153 -8.38 3.65 -1.13
C HIS A 153 -9.81 3.50 -0.58
N LEU A 154 -10.82 3.94 -1.34
CA LEU A 154 -12.22 3.75 -0.97
C LEU A 154 -12.52 2.27 -0.70
N SER A 155 -12.15 1.39 -1.64
CA SER A 155 -12.37 -0.04 -1.51
C SER A 155 -11.75 -0.61 -0.23
N THR A 156 -10.53 -0.19 0.09
CA THR A 156 -9.85 -0.59 1.34
C THR A 156 -10.60 -0.11 2.58
N ALA A 157 -11.05 1.14 2.59
CA ALA A 157 -11.82 1.71 3.69
C ALA A 157 -13.14 0.94 3.90
N LEU A 158 -13.87 0.64 2.82
CA LEU A 158 -15.12 -0.13 2.88
C LEU A 158 -14.94 -1.59 3.33
N LEU A 159 -13.72 -2.13 3.21
CA LEU A 159 -13.33 -3.48 3.63
C LEU A 159 -12.67 -3.53 5.02
N SER A 160 -12.61 -2.41 5.73
CA SER A 160 -11.98 -2.35 7.04
C SER A 160 -12.87 -2.98 8.11
N ILE A 161 -12.31 -3.90 8.89
CA ILE A 161 -12.95 -4.61 9.99
C ILE A 161 -12.30 -4.16 11.30
N SER A 162 -13.11 -3.81 12.29
CA SER A 162 -12.63 -3.48 13.64
C SER A 162 -13.54 -4.08 14.71
N THR A 163 -12.98 -4.96 15.53
CA THR A 163 -13.61 -5.60 16.71
C THR A 163 -12.69 -5.47 17.93
N SER A 164 -12.92 -6.20 19.01
CA SER A 164 -11.99 -6.27 20.16
C SER A 164 -10.68 -7.01 19.89
N ARG A 165 -10.63 -7.88 18.87
CA ARG A 165 -9.44 -8.69 18.53
C ARG A 165 -9.01 -8.59 17.08
N ILE A 166 -9.93 -8.23 16.18
CA ILE A 166 -9.70 -8.20 14.74
C ILE A 166 -9.70 -6.74 14.31
N HIS A 167 -8.57 -6.26 13.84
CA HIS A 167 -8.42 -4.93 13.26
C HIS A 167 -7.73 -5.11 11.93
N THR A 168 -8.45 -5.19 10.81
CA THR A 168 -7.79 -5.53 9.55
C THR A 168 -8.44 -4.86 8.36
N SER A 169 -7.67 -4.68 7.30
CA SER A 169 -8.13 -4.16 6.03
C SER A 169 -7.37 -4.81 4.89
N PHE A 170 -8.00 -4.87 3.72
CA PHE A 170 -7.36 -5.32 2.50
C PHE A 170 -6.83 -4.10 1.73
N ALA A 171 -5.50 -3.99 1.58
CA ALA A 171 -4.85 -2.91 0.83
C ALA A 171 -4.04 -3.47 -0.33
N TRP A 172 -4.22 -2.91 -1.52
CA TRP A 172 -3.41 -3.26 -2.69
C TRP A 172 -1.97 -2.79 -2.51
N LEU A 173 -1.00 -3.59 -2.96
CA LEU A 173 0.41 -3.21 -2.94
C LEU A 173 0.90 -2.59 -4.26
N GLY A 174 0.20 -2.88 -5.36
CA GLY A 174 0.65 -2.56 -6.72
C GLY A 174 0.84 -1.08 -7.01
N TYR A 175 0.07 -0.22 -6.36
CA TYR A 175 0.15 1.25 -6.49
C TYR A 175 1.39 1.87 -5.85
N GLY A 176 2.25 1.08 -5.21
CA GLY A 176 3.38 1.57 -4.44
C GLY A 176 3.22 1.24 -2.96
N THR A 177 4.19 0.55 -2.38
CA THR A 177 4.21 0.27 -0.93
C THR A 177 5.64 0.39 -0.44
N ILE A 178 5.86 1.22 0.58
CA ILE A 178 7.12 1.26 1.31
C ILE A 178 6.99 0.42 2.58
N VAL A 179 7.97 -0.46 2.81
CA VAL A 179 7.90 -1.44 3.90
C VAL A 179 9.28 -1.76 4.45
N ALA A 180 9.37 -2.03 5.75
CA ALA A 180 10.58 -2.53 6.37
C ALA A 180 10.90 -3.97 5.93
N ARG A 181 12.18 -4.23 5.62
CA ARG A 181 12.67 -5.58 5.28
C ARG A 181 12.42 -6.57 6.41
N SER A 182 12.54 -6.16 7.67
CA SER A 182 12.21 -6.96 8.85
C SER A 182 10.75 -7.43 8.81
N HIS A 183 9.83 -6.51 8.53
CA HIS A 183 8.40 -6.78 8.46
C HIS A 183 8.06 -7.80 7.36
N VAL A 184 8.66 -7.65 6.16
CA VAL A 184 8.52 -8.63 5.07
C VAL A 184 9.08 -10.00 5.45
N ARG A 185 10.20 -10.06 6.18
CA ARG A 185 10.74 -11.35 6.67
C ARG A 185 9.80 -12.01 7.66
N SER A 186 9.21 -11.25 8.58
CA SER A 186 8.21 -11.79 9.52
C SER A 186 6.96 -12.29 8.79
N PHE A 187 6.50 -11.59 7.75
CA PHE A 187 5.42 -12.06 6.90
C PHE A 187 5.74 -13.39 6.22
N LEU A 188 6.91 -13.49 5.57
CA LEU A 188 7.32 -14.73 4.91
C LEU A 188 7.43 -15.90 5.90
N THR A 189 7.94 -15.66 7.11
CA THR A 189 7.96 -16.67 8.18
C THR A 189 6.53 -17.12 8.53
N LEU A 190 5.59 -16.19 8.65
CA LEU A 190 4.19 -16.50 8.91
C LEU A 190 3.58 -17.35 7.79
N LEU A 191 3.79 -17.01 6.52
CA LEU A 191 3.27 -17.76 5.37
C LEU A 191 3.79 -19.22 5.30
N HIS A 192 4.97 -19.49 5.86
CA HIS A 192 5.55 -20.83 5.93
C HIS A 192 5.20 -21.57 7.24
N HIS A 193 4.47 -20.92 8.14
CA HIS A 193 4.17 -21.50 9.43
C HIS A 193 3.20 -22.70 9.28
N PRO A 194 3.49 -23.89 9.86
CA PRO A 194 2.68 -25.09 9.69
C PRO A 194 1.20 -24.93 10.06
N LEU A 195 0.88 -24.09 11.06
CA LEU A 195 -0.53 -23.87 11.47
C LEU A 195 -1.39 -23.26 10.34
N LEU A 196 -0.81 -22.49 9.41
CA LEU A 196 -1.60 -21.93 8.32
C LEU A 196 -1.93 -22.95 7.23
N ASP A 197 -1.20 -24.07 7.19
CA ASP A 197 -1.32 -25.14 6.18
C ASP A 197 -1.45 -24.60 4.74
N MET A 198 -0.67 -23.57 4.41
CA MET A 198 -0.77 -22.91 3.11
C MET A 198 -0.08 -23.73 2.02
N LYS A 199 -0.83 -24.00 0.95
CA LYS A 199 -0.26 -24.58 -0.27
C LYS A 199 0.57 -23.55 -1.01
N MET A 200 1.44 -24.02 -1.92
CA MET A 200 2.31 -23.11 -2.68
C MET A 200 1.52 -22.10 -3.51
N ASP A 201 0.42 -22.52 -4.15
CA ASP A 201 -0.43 -21.63 -4.95
C ASP A 201 -1.07 -20.53 -4.09
N GLU A 202 -1.38 -20.81 -2.83
CA GLU A 202 -1.90 -19.79 -1.91
C GLU A 202 -0.80 -18.82 -1.49
N ARG A 203 0.43 -19.30 -1.26
CA ARG A 203 1.59 -18.43 -1.00
C ARG A 203 1.93 -17.55 -2.20
N HIS A 204 1.71 -18.02 -3.43
CA HIS A 204 1.89 -17.20 -4.63
C HIS A 204 0.93 -16.00 -4.69
N MET A 205 -0.22 -16.08 -4.00
CA MET A 205 -1.20 -14.98 -3.84
C MET A 205 -0.88 -14.08 -2.63
N ALA A 206 0.39 -13.95 -2.27
CA ALA A 206 0.86 -13.28 -1.06
C ALA A 206 0.29 -11.86 -0.83
N ASP A 207 0.06 -11.08 -1.88
CA ASP A 207 -0.53 -9.73 -1.78
C ASP A 207 -1.88 -9.75 -1.05
N ASN A 208 -2.71 -10.78 -1.29
CA ASN A 208 -4.02 -10.90 -0.65
C ASN A 208 -3.96 -11.21 0.85
N TYR A 209 -2.82 -11.71 1.33
CA TYR A 209 -2.62 -12.08 2.72
C TYR A 209 -1.89 -11.00 3.52
N PHE A 210 -1.08 -10.18 2.86
CA PHE A 210 -0.13 -9.29 3.53
C PHE A 210 -0.81 -8.33 4.48
N SER A 211 -1.66 -7.42 3.99
CA SER A 211 -2.32 -6.45 4.88
C SER A 211 -3.25 -7.14 5.89
N VAL A 212 -3.95 -8.19 5.44
CA VAL A 212 -4.97 -8.87 6.25
C VAL A 212 -4.36 -9.56 7.47
N LEU A 213 -3.33 -10.38 7.27
CA LEU A 213 -2.68 -11.14 8.35
C LEU A 213 -1.91 -10.25 9.34
N GLY A 214 -1.66 -8.97 9.00
CA GLY A 214 -0.99 -8.02 9.87
C GLY A 214 -1.82 -7.60 11.08
N ASN A 215 -3.14 -7.87 11.05
CA ASN A 215 -4.13 -7.46 12.06
C ASN A 215 -3.97 -6.02 12.52
N ARG A 216 -3.83 -5.13 11.53
CA ARG A 216 -3.93 -3.69 11.70
C ARG A 216 -4.74 -3.08 10.57
N ILE A 217 -5.39 -1.96 10.83
CA ILE A 217 -5.88 -1.11 9.74
C ILE A 217 -4.67 -0.56 8.99
N SER A 218 -4.64 -0.77 7.68
CA SER A 218 -3.53 -0.38 6.82
C SER A 218 -3.30 1.13 6.86
N THR A 219 -2.03 1.53 7.00
CA THR A 219 -1.64 2.94 6.79
C THR A 219 -1.62 3.20 5.29
N ILE A 220 -2.54 4.04 4.82
CA ILE A 220 -2.70 4.31 3.38
C ILE A 220 -2.57 5.80 3.13
N TRP A 221 -1.85 6.15 2.05
CA TRP A 221 -1.82 7.49 1.50
C TRP A 221 -2.53 7.48 0.15
N ILE A 222 -3.38 8.48 -0.09
CA ILE A 222 -4.08 8.62 -1.37
C ILE A 222 -3.13 9.26 -2.37
N ASP A 223 -2.69 8.50 -3.37
CA ASP A 223 -1.87 8.99 -4.46
C ASP A 223 -2.71 9.19 -5.72
N GLN A 224 -2.27 10.08 -6.61
CA GLN A 224 -2.87 10.26 -7.92
C GLN A 224 -2.15 9.48 -9.01
N GLY A 225 -0.84 9.25 -8.82
CA GLY A 225 0.09 8.56 -9.72
C GLY A 225 -0.22 8.67 -11.21
N GLU A 226 0.27 7.71 -11.98
CA GLU A 226 -0.01 7.64 -13.41
C GLU A 226 -0.26 6.18 -13.80
N PRO A 227 -1.50 5.80 -14.17
CA PRO A 227 -1.73 4.49 -14.72
C PRO A 227 -0.95 4.33 -16.03
N LEU A 228 -0.24 3.22 -16.16
CA LEU A 228 0.40 2.81 -17.40
C LEU A 228 -0.52 1.83 -18.13
N HIS A 229 -0.18 1.48 -19.37
CA HIS A 229 -0.97 0.53 -20.13
C HIS A 229 -1.08 -0.81 -19.38
N HIS A 230 -2.31 -1.19 -19.04
CA HIS A 230 -2.60 -2.33 -18.17
C HIS A 230 -3.24 -3.53 -18.89
N ASN A 231 -3.16 -3.57 -20.23
CA ASN A 231 -3.63 -4.73 -20.99
C ASN A 231 -2.93 -5.99 -20.47
N ASP A 232 -3.68 -7.08 -20.34
CA ASP A 232 -3.20 -8.39 -19.85
C ASP A 232 -2.80 -8.49 -18.37
N ALA A 233 -3.17 -7.51 -17.52
CA ALA A 233 -2.95 -7.59 -16.08
C ALA A 233 -3.64 -8.82 -15.48
N PHE A 234 -2.93 -9.54 -14.60
CA PHE A 234 -3.42 -10.78 -13.99
C PHE A 234 -4.72 -10.58 -13.20
N THR A 235 -4.89 -9.41 -12.60
CA THR A 235 -5.99 -9.05 -11.69
C THR A 235 -7.21 -8.46 -12.38
N VAL A 236 -7.15 -8.15 -13.69
CA VAL A 236 -8.24 -7.47 -14.39
C VAL A 236 -9.33 -8.45 -14.85
N GLY A 237 -10.59 -8.03 -14.72
CA GLY A 237 -11.77 -8.76 -15.17
C GLY A 237 -12.40 -9.63 -14.09
N THR A 238 -13.58 -10.18 -14.40
CA THR A 238 -14.42 -10.90 -13.44
C THR A 238 -13.71 -12.07 -12.76
N GLU A 239 -12.82 -12.76 -13.48
CA GLU A 239 -12.03 -13.86 -12.94
C GLU A 239 -10.94 -13.37 -11.97
N GLY A 240 -10.30 -12.24 -12.30
CA GLY A 240 -9.34 -11.58 -11.42
C GLY A 240 -9.98 -11.12 -10.12
N ASP A 241 -11.14 -10.46 -10.22
CA ASP A 241 -11.92 -10.03 -9.07
C ASP A 241 -12.35 -11.20 -8.20
N HIS A 242 -12.94 -12.24 -8.80
CA HIS A 242 -13.38 -13.44 -8.07
C HIS A 242 -12.22 -14.08 -7.30
N ARG A 243 -11.06 -14.23 -7.96
CA ARG A 243 -9.86 -14.77 -7.33
C ARG A 243 -9.38 -13.90 -6.17
N ASN A 244 -9.32 -12.58 -6.35
CA ASN A 244 -8.88 -11.67 -5.30
C ASN A 244 -9.80 -11.69 -4.09
N TRP A 245 -11.12 -11.74 -4.30
CA TRP A 245 -12.10 -11.91 -3.23
C TRP A 245 -11.91 -13.23 -2.48
N LEU A 246 -11.73 -14.34 -3.21
CA LEU A 246 -11.50 -15.65 -2.62
C LEU A 246 -10.26 -15.66 -1.72
N PHE A 247 -9.13 -15.14 -2.19
CA PHE A 247 -7.89 -15.14 -1.43
C PHE A 247 -7.88 -14.14 -0.27
N ALA A 248 -8.53 -12.98 -0.42
CA ALA A 248 -8.74 -12.05 0.69
C ALA A 248 -9.58 -12.71 1.80
N GLN A 249 -10.66 -13.42 1.44
CA GLN A 249 -11.47 -14.15 2.41
C GLN A 249 -10.66 -15.22 3.14
N LYS A 250 -9.89 -16.02 2.40
CA LYS A 250 -8.98 -17.01 3.00
C LYS A 250 -7.98 -16.36 3.96
N ALA A 251 -7.48 -15.17 3.64
CA ALA A 251 -6.59 -14.45 4.54
C ALA A 251 -7.27 -14.07 5.86
N LEU A 252 -8.54 -13.67 5.83
CA LEU A 252 -9.32 -13.40 7.05
C LEU A 252 -9.52 -14.67 7.87
N ASP A 253 -9.87 -15.79 7.24
CA ASP A 253 -10.04 -17.08 7.92
C ASP A 253 -8.72 -17.54 8.59
N ARG A 254 -7.58 -17.30 7.91
CA ARG A 254 -6.24 -17.58 8.45
C ARG A 254 -5.86 -16.62 9.57
N LEU A 255 -6.21 -15.34 9.48
CA LEU A 255 -6.04 -14.39 10.56
C LEU A 255 -6.79 -14.85 11.81
N ILE A 256 -8.06 -15.24 11.68
CA ILE A 256 -8.87 -15.76 12.78
C ILE A 256 -8.19 -16.98 13.42
N THR A 257 -7.72 -17.92 12.60
CA THR A 257 -6.96 -19.10 13.05
C THR A 257 -5.73 -18.71 13.87
N VAL A 258 -4.96 -17.72 13.39
CA VAL A 258 -3.79 -17.19 14.11
C VAL A 258 -4.23 -16.61 15.45
N LEU A 259 -5.25 -15.76 15.48
CA LEU A 259 -5.72 -15.08 16.69
C LEU A 259 -6.29 -16.04 17.75
N ASP A 260 -6.82 -17.20 17.33
CA ASP A 260 -7.34 -18.22 18.24
C ASP A 260 -6.25 -19.16 18.80
N GLU A 261 -5.04 -19.15 18.24
CA GLU A 261 -3.92 -19.92 18.80
C GLU A 261 -3.41 -19.27 20.10
N PRO A 262 -3.52 -19.96 21.26
CA PRO A 262 -3.16 -19.40 22.56
C PRO A 262 -1.66 -19.12 22.73
N ASN A 263 -0.79 -19.82 21.99
CA ASN A 263 0.65 -19.66 22.12
C ASN A 263 1.18 -18.44 21.35
N LEU A 264 1.32 -17.32 22.06
CA LEU A 264 1.75 -16.02 21.52
C LEU A 264 3.15 -16.01 20.86
N ARG A 265 4.02 -16.97 21.20
CA ARG A 265 5.39 -17.02 20.66
C ARG A 265 5.48 -17.69 19.28
N THR A 266 4.40 -18.32 18.83
CA THR A 266 4.42 -19.22 17.67
C THR A 266 4.51 -18.48 16.33
N PHE A 267 4.00 -17.25 16.21
CA PHE A 267 3.86 -16.54 14.91
C PHE A 267 4.83 -15.38 14.67
N GLY A 268 5.75 -15.12 15.61
CA GLY A 268 6.61 -13.95 15.53
C GLY A 268 5.84 -12.62 15.58
N PRO A 269 6.48 -11.49 15.27
CA PRO A 269 5.91 -10.16 15.49
C PRO A 269 5.02 -9.64 14.33
N TYR A 270 4.70 -10.48 13.34
CA TYR A 270 3.98 -9.98 12.16
C TYR A 270 2.53 -9.60 12.46
N THR A 271 1.76 -10.52 13.05
CA THR A 271 0.35 -10.30 13.39
C THR A 271 0.27 -9.51 14.69
N ASP A 272 -0.30 -8.30 14.65
CA ASP A 272 -0.54 -7.54 15.87
C ASP A 272 -1.66 -8.20 16.68
N ARG A 273 -1.41 -8.47 17.96
CA ARG A 273 -2.41 -9.02 18.89
C ARG A 273 -2.65 -8.10 20.08
N SER A 274 -2.10 -6.89 20.03
CA SER A 274 -2.27 -5.94 21.11
C SER A 274 -3.74 -5.51 21.17
N LEU A 275 -4.34 -5.69 22.35
CA LEU A 275 -5.72 -5.28 22.65
C LEU A 275 -5.85 -3.78 22.90
N SER A 276 -4.78 -3.00 22.68
CA SER A 276 -4.89 -1.56 22.86
C SER A 276 -5.78 -1.04 21.75
N LEU A 277 -6.97 -0.58 22.14
CA LEU A 277 -7.79 0.34 21.36
C LEU A 277 -6.90 1.51 21.01
N ARG A 278 -6.19 1.43 19.88
CA ARG A 278 -5.51 2.57 19.31
C ARG A 278 -6.62 3.45 18.78
N SER A 279 -7.14 4.30 19.67
CA SER A 279 -7.78 5.55 19.30
C SER A 279 -6.72 6.44 18.68
N SER A 280 -6.18 6.02 17.54
CA SER A 280 -5.47 6.95 16.66
C SER A 280 -6.57 7.76 16.00
N SER A 281 -6.50 9.07 16.15
CA SER A 281 -7.15 9.97 15.21
C SER A 281 -6.84 9.44 13.80
N ILE A 282 -7.88 9.21 13.00
CA ILE A 282 -7.72 8.72 11.62
C ILE A 282 -7.10 9.89 10.85
N ILE A 283 -5.78 9.90 10.75
CA ILE A 283 -5.05 10.85 9.94
C ILE A 283 -4.93 10.25 8.55
N THR A 284 -5.67 10.79 7.59
CA THR A 284 -5.50 10.47 6.18
C THR A 284 -4.44 11.37 5.56
N ARG A 285 -3.70 10.82 4.60
CA ARG A 285 -2.54 11.48 3.99
C ARG A 285 -2.62 11.44 2.48
N ALA A 286 -2.09 12.46 1.83
CA ALA A 286 -1.84 12.47 0.40
C ALA A 286 -0.48 13.14 0.11
N PRO A 287 0.39 12.54 -0.71
CA PRO A 287 1.60 13.19 -1.15
C PRO A 287 1.27 14.29 -2.17
N CYS A 288 2.07 15.34 -2.20
CA CYS A 288 1.94 16.42 -3.17
C CYS A 288 2.30 15.96 -4.59
N LEU A 289 1.68 16.57 -5.60
CA LEU A 289 1.88 16.19 -7.00
C LEU A 289 3.31 16.45 -7.51
N ARG A 290 3.91 17.59 -7.13
CA ARG A 290 5.15 18.09 -7.75
C ARG A 290 6.33 18.21 -6.79
N ASP A 291 6.06 18.19 -5.49
CA ASP A 291 7.05 18.41 -4.45
C ASP A 291 7.07 17.25 -3.46
N SER A 292 8.18 17.10 -2.76
CA SER A 292 8.35 16.11 -1.68
C SER A 292 7.66 16.60 -0.41
N CYS A 293 6.34 16.76 -0.50
CA CYS A 293 5.47 17.10 0.62
C CYS A 293 4.30 16.13 0.81
N VAL A 294 3.73 16.18 2.01
CA VAL A 294 2.58 15.37 2.43
C VAL A 294 1.57 16.31 3.05
N VAL A 295 0.30 16.15 2.67
CA VAL A 295 -0.83 16.76 3.35
C VAL A 295 -1.50 15.74 4.23
N GLU A 296 -1.82 16.14 5.44
CA GLU A 296 -2.50 15.34 6.45
C GLU A 296 -3.85 15.97 6.80
N THR A 297 -4.87 15.15 7.04
CA THR A 297 -6.17 15.61 7.54
C THR A 297 -6.75 14.63 8.54
N ASN A 298 -7.51 15.15 9.50
CA ASN A 298 -8.36 14.37 10.41
C ASN A 298 -9.85 14.45 10.00
N ILE A 299 -10.16 15.06 8.85
CA ILE A 299 -11.51 15.09 8.30
C ILE A 299 -11.90 13.67 7.91
N LEU A 300 -13.05 13.21 8.40
CA LEU A 300 -13.61 11.92 7.98
C LEU A 300 -13.92 11.97 6.48
N LEU A 301 -13.32 11.06 5.73
CA LEU A 301 -13.49 11.01 4.27
C LEU A 301 -14.74 10.26 3.84
N LEU A 302 -15.41 9.56 4.75
CA LEU A 302 -16.65 8.85 4.49
C LEU A 302 -17.77 9.32 5.42
N PRO A 303 -19.05 9.23 5.00
CA PRO A 303 -20.19 9.59 5.84
C PRO A 303 -20.24 8.81 7.16
N ASN A 304 -20.90 9.37 8.17
CA ASN A 304 -21.21 8.60 9.39
C ASN A 304 -22.04 7.36 9.00
N GLY A 305 -21.70 6.19 9.54
CA GLY A 305 -22.36 4.94 9.16
C GLY A 305 -21.68 4.18 8.01
N THR A 306 -20.47 4.58 7.61
CA THR A 306 -19.54 3.72 6.84
C THR A 306 -18.40 3.19 7.73
N PRO A 307 -17.76 2.07 7.35
CA PRO A 307 -16.68 1.45 8.12
C PRO A 307 -15.51 2.37 8.47
N PRO A 308 -14.70 2.01 9.49
CA PRO A 308 -14.85 0.82 10.35
C PRO A 308 -15.99 1.00 11.37
N HIS A 309 -16.93 0.06 11.39
CA HIS A 309 -17.89 -0.05 12.48
C HIS A 309 -17.37 -1.01 13.53
N ASN A 310 -17.62 -0.69 14.80
CA ASN A 310 -17.50 -1.65 15.88
C ASN A 310 -18.52 -2.76 15.64
N MET A 311 -18.07 -3.88 15.06
CA MET A 311 -18.87 -5.08 14.90
C MET A 311 -18.50 -6.11 15.98
N SER A 312 -19.42 -7.04 16.26
CA SER A 312 -19.10 -8.12 17.18
C SER A 312 -18.06 -9.05 16.55
N GLU A 313 -17.30 -9.77 17.38
CA GLU A 313 -16.38 -10.79 16.87
C GLU A 313 -17.10 -11.93 16.14
N GLU A 314 -18.34 -12.24 16.55
CA GLU A 314 -19.16 -13.25 15.90
C GLU A 314 -19.54 -12.81 14.47
N ASP A 315 -19.91 -11.54 14.29
CA ASP A 315 -20.20 -10.98 12.97
C ASP A 315 -18.95 -10.96 12.09
N ALA A 316 -17.80 -10.56 12.63
CA ALA A 316 -16.54 -10.55 11.90
C ALA A 316 -16.12 -11.95 11.42
N ARG A 317 -16.45 -13.02 12.18
CA ARG A 317 -16.18 -14.41 11.79
C ARG A 317 -17.11 -14.94 10.70
N ARG A 318 -18.31 -14.36 10.57
CA ARG A 318 -19.28 -14.69 9.52
C ARG A 318 -19.14 -13.80 8.29
N LEU A 319 -18.25 -12.81 8.35
CA LEU A 319 -18.12 -11.79 7.34
C LEU A 319 -17.60 -12.38 6.02
N ASN A 320 -18.20 -11.93 4.92
CA ASN A 320 -17.73 -12.17 3.57
C ASN A 320 -17.25 -10.84 2.96
N PHE A 321 -15.96 -10.72 2.63
CA PHE A 321 -15.40 -9.44 2.16
C PHE A 321 -16.14 -8.88 0.94
N ARG A 322 -16.55 -9.75 -0.01
CA ARG A 322 -17.26 -9.31 -1.20
C ARG A 322 -18.64 -8.77 -0.86
N GLU A 323 -19.40 -9.47 -0.02
CA GLU A 323 -20.74 -9.04 0.40
C GLU A 323 -20.66 -7.74 1.22
N THR A 324 -19.66 -7.63 2.09
CA THR A 324 -19.38 -6.40 2.85
C THR A 324 -19.09 -5.22 1.94
N PHE A 325 -18.21 -5.40 0.95
CA PHE A 325 -17.93 -4.34 -0.03
C PHE A 325 -19.18 -3.93 -0.80
N LEU A 326 -19.97 -4.90 -1.29
CA LEU A 326 -21.19 -4.63 -2.05
C LEU A 326 -22.23 -3.89 -1.19
N TYR A 327 -22.42 -4.31 0.05
CA TYR A 327 -23.33 -3.66 1.00
C TYR A 327 -22.91 -2.22 1.27
N HIS A 328 -21.65 -1.98 1.65
CA HIS A 328 -21.20 -0.61 1.94
C HIS A 328 -21.18 0.28 0.69
N SER A 329 -20.84 -0.27 -0.47
CA SER A 329 -20.93 0.45 -1.75
C SER A 329 -22.37 0.84 -2.07
N ALA A 330 -23.34 -0.04 -1.78
CA ALA A 330 -24.75 0.26 -1.96
C ALA A 330 -25.26 1.34 -1.00
N VAL A 331 -24.79 1.34 0.25
CA VAL A 331 -25.10 2.39 1.24
C VAL A 331 -24.54 3.75 0.81
N LEU A 332 -23.32 3.77 0.26
CA LEU A 332 -22.70 5.00 -0.23
C LEU A 332 -23.37 5.52 -1.52
N GLY A 333 -23.87 4.61 -2.35
CA GLY A 333 -24.48 4.93 -3.64
C GLY A 333 -23.47 5.35 -4.70
N SER A 334 -23.88 5.33 -5.97
CA SER A 334 -23.00 5.69 -7.09
C SER A 334 -22.51 7.13 -7.01
N GLU A 335 -23.36 8.07 -6.60
CA GLU A 335 -22.99 9.48 -6.42
C GLU A 335 -21.96 9.66 -5.30
N GLY A 336 -22.10 8.94 -4.18
CA GLY A 336 -21.14 9.00 -3.07
C GLY A 336 -19.78 8.44 -3.48
N ILE A 337 -19.75 7.34 -4.24
CA ILE A 337 -18.53 6.75 -4.79
C ILE A 337 -17.85 7.72 -5.77
N GLU A 338 -18.59 8.26 -6.74
CA GLU A 338 -18.06 9.21 -7.71
C GLU A 338 -17.50 10.46 -7.02
N ARG A 339 -18.25 11.01 -6.05
CA ARG A 339 -17.81 12.16 -5.25
C ARG A 339 -16.52 11.87 -4.51
N TYR A 340 -16.42 10.69 -3.88
CA TYR A 340 -15.22 10.29 -3.15
C TYR A 340 -13.99 10.23 -4.05
N VAL A 341 -14.14 9.58 -5.21
CA VAL A 341 -13.04 9.38 -6.17
C VAL A 341 -12.62 10.70 -6.78
N ARG A 342 -13.58 11.54 -7.18
CA ARG A 342 -13.32 12.82 -7.85
C ARG A 342 -12.76 13.89 -6.92
N HIS A 343 -13.20 13.91 -5.66
CA HIS A 343 -12.86 14.94 -4.68
C HIS A 343 -12.06 14.37 -3.50
N SER A 344 -11.19 13.40 -3.76
CA SER A 344 -10.33 12.77 -2.77
C SER A 344 -9.35 13.76 -2.15
N LEU A 345 -8.73 13.38 -1.02
CA LEU A 345 -7.71 14.23 -0.38
C LEU A 345 -6.54 14.57 -1.32
N SER A 346 -6.20 13.65 -2.21
CA SER A 346 -5.12 13.87 -3.18
C SER A 346 -5.42 15.01 -4.17
N ALA A 347 -6.69 15.34 -4.39
CA ALA A 347 -7.10 16.47 -5.20
C ALA A 347 -6.93 17.84 -4.52
N LEU A 348 -6.51 17.87 -3.26
CA LEU A 348 -6.11 19.12 -2.60
C LEU A 348 -4.78 19.66 -3.14
N VAL A 349 -3.96 18.78 -3.73
CA VAL A 349 -2.55 19.07 -4.09
C VAL A 349 -2.24 18.77 -5.56
N ASP A 350 -3.27 18.67 -6.40
CA ASP A 350 -3.15 18.38 -7.83
C ASP A 350 -3.11 19.64 -8.71
N GLY A 351 -3.51 20.78 -8.15
CA GLY A 351 -3.55 22.06 -8.84
C GLY A 351 -4.77 22.26 -9.74
N ASP A 352 -5.80 21.41 -9.62
CA ASP A 352 -7.07 21.52 -10.33
C ASP A 352 -8.22 21.89 -9.38
N TYR A 353 -8.91 23.00 -9.69
CA TYR A 353 -9.99 23.51 -8.87
C TYR A 353 -11.31 22.72 -9.05
N GLU A 354 -11.45 22.00 -10.18
CA GLU A 354 -12.64 21.19 -10.48
C GLU A 354 -12.67 19.86 -9.71
N THR A 355 -11.50 19.39 -9.29
CA THR A 355 -11.31 18.17 -8.49
C THR A 355 -11.11 18.46 -7.01
N SER A 356 -10.99 19.73 -6.61
CA SER A 356 -10.71 20.16 -5.23
C SER A 356 -11.38 19.29 -4.17
N PHE A 357 -10.60 18.92 -3.15
CA PHE A 357 -11.06 18.08 -2.04
C PHE A 357 -12.39 18.56 -1.48
N ARG A 358 -13.33 17.63 -1.24
CA ARG A 358 -14.62 17.89 -0.60
C ARG A 358 -14.87 16.86 0.48
N SER A 359 -15.26 17.33 1.65
CA SER A 359 -15.72 16.44 2.71
C SER A 359 -17.01 15.69 2.30
N PRO A 360 -17.40 14.62 3.00
CA PRO A 360 -18.69 13.95 2.77
C PRO A 360 -19.90 14.87 2.86
N LYS A 361 -19.79 15.99 3.60
CA LYS A 361 -20.85 17.01 3.74
C LYS A 361 -20.86 18.02 2.58
N GLY A 362 -19.87 17.97 1.70
CA GLY A 362 -19.72 18.91 0.59
C GLY A 362 -19.11 20.26 0.95
N GLU A 363 -18.58 20.37 2.17
CA GLU A 363 -17.74 21.50 2.61
C GLU A 363 -16.32 21.37 2.06
#